data_AF-A0A840VI92-F1
#
_entry.id   AF-A0A840VI92-F1
#
_cell.length_a   1.000
_cell.length_b   1.000
_cell.length_c   1.000
_cell.angle_alpha   90.00
_cell.angle_beta   90.00
_cell.angle_gamma   90.00
#
_symmetry.space_group_name_H-M   'P 1'
#
loop_
_entity.id
_entity.type
_entity.pdbx_description
1 polymer ?
#
loop_
_entity_poly.entity_id
_entity_poly.type
_entity_poly.pdbx_seq_one_letter_code
_entity_poly.pdbx_strand_id
1 'polypeptide(L)'
;MYAHHPSPDAPDNLLGEIAALGNAPNVRRVPLWIVFLLCIAVVAGVWIRGTWGRDFMTPPSPEVIARAKIKATQQLARPSDLFALPATPPTAPVEETTPEPFQSEPPPPPPPPTLPLDHLPEPLPQDFWVGQSQYPAGSFLQAGQTLEAESQATAALTAYERVLDALNPSDEELRAALKGMRRTRALISVPEEAPAGAPLVKLKIHTPSSQVSATRKAARLAAEALAQASHRQLRFEAWITPDRKKTEHLTLSLERPGEEEPASAEVVVTEDVDRLRQDLLSAAFRLVASTLALDPTLRPISQPPEGEPSDDSLAHRITRRAWSHFVPQVTHPDEP
;
A
#
# COMPACT_ATOMS: atom_id res chain seq x y z
N MET A 1 -31.04 82.40 10.22
CA MET A 1 -31.11 82.24 8.75
C MET A 1 -31.47 80.79 8.48
N TYR A 2 -32.68 80.59 7.95
CA TYR A 2 -33.25 79.47 7.15
C TYR A 2 -32.56 78.09 7.16
N ALA A 3 -33.24 76.94 7.25
CA ALA A 3 -34.65 76.65 7.03
C ALA A 3 -35.14 75.37 7.75
N HIS A 4 -36.47 75.28 7.77
CA HIS A 4 -37.40 74.34 8.39
C HIS A 4 -37.54 72.96 7.69
N HIS A 5 -37.99 71.97 8.50
CA HIS A 5 -38.92 70.84 8.23
C HIS A 5 -38.48 69.64 7.37
N PRO A 6 -39.15 68.46 7.48
CA PRO A 6 -39.68 67.76 8.66
C PRO A 6 -39.36 66.22 8.67
N SER A 7 -39.65 65.57 9.80
CA SER A 7 -39.77 64.10 10.06
C SER A 7 -41.05 63.50 9.39
N PRO A 8 -41.44 62.20 9.52
CA PRO A 8 -40.77 60.91 9.80
C PRO A 8 -41.04 59.89 8.65
N ASP A 9 -40.48 58.67 8.69
CA ASP A 9 -41.22 57.44 8.35
C ASP A 9 -40.38 56.18 8.63
N ALA A 10 -40.95 55.30 9.46
CA ALA A 10 -40.53 53.92 9.64
C ALA A 10 -40.88 53.08 8.40
N PRO A 11 -40.24 51.91 8.25
CA PRO A 11 -41.07 50.75 7.93
C PRO A 11 -40.82 49.60 8.90
N ASP A 12 -41.76 49.46 9.84
CA ASP A 12 -42.26 48.16 10.26
C ASP A 12 -42.75 47.43 8.99
N ASN A 13 -42.01 46.43 8.48
CA ASN A 13 -42.53 45.43 7.53
C ASN A 13 -41.55 44.27 7.24
N LEU A 14 -40.99 43.62 8.27
CA LEU A 14 -40.32 42.31 8.12
C LEU A 14 -41.18 41.11 8.56
N LEU A 15 -42.43 41.35 8.97
CA LEU A 15 -43.40 40.30 9.30
C LEU A 15 -44.46 40.07 8.20
N GLY A 16 -44.49 40.91 7.16
CA GLY A 16 -45.39 40.76 6.01
C GLY A 16 -44.95 39.71 4.97
N GLU A 17 -43.65 39.43 4.86
CA GLU A 17 -43.13 38.48 3.86
C GLU A 17 -43.21 37.00 4.29
N ILE A 18 -43.37 36.71 5.59
CA ILE A 18 -43.51 35.32 6.07
C ILE A 18 -44.96 34.81 5.86
N ALA A 19 -45.94 35.70 5.68
CA ALA A 19 -47.33 35.34 5.40
C ALA A 19 -47.59 34.97 3.92
N ALA A 20 -46.62 35.21 3.01
CA ALA A 20 -46.76 34.99 1.57
C ALA A 20 -46.25 33.62 1.06
N LEU A 21 -45.90 32.69 1.96
CA LEU A 21 -45.60 31.28 1.63
C LEU A 21 -46.77 30.32 1.96
N GLY A 22 -47.95 30.86 2.25
CA GLY A 22 -49.14 30.10 2.65
C GLY A 22 -49.93 29.42 1.54
N ASN A 23 -49.48 29.42 0.28
CA ASN A 23 -50.21 28.80 -0.83
C ASN A 23 -49.28 28.13 -1.86
N ALA A 24 -48.57 27.09 -1.43
CA ALA A 24 -48.04 26.09 -2.35
C ALA A 24 -49.14 25.04 -2.63
N PRO A 25 -49.54 24.82 -3.90
CA PRO A 25 -50.60 23.88 -4.24
C PRO A 25 -50.16 22.43 -4.00
N ASN A 26 -50.95 21.70 -3.20
CA ASN A 26 -50.98 20.25 -3.12
C ASN A 26 -49.64 19.52 -2.86
N VAL A 27 -49.07 19.70 -1.67
CA VAL A 27 -48.22 18.64 -1.09
C VAL A 27 -49.14 17.47 -0.76
N ARG A 28 -49.26 16.50 -1.68
CA ARG A 28 -49.91 15.21 -1.40
C ARG A 28 -49.20 14.60 -0.20
N ARG A 29 -49.82 14.70 0.98
CA ARG A 29 -49.32 14.08 2.21
C ARG A 29 -49.33 12.58 1.99
N VAL A 30 -48.15 12.00 1.76
CA VAL A 30 -48.00 10.55 1.65
C VAL A 30 -48.40 9.95 3.00
N PRO A 31 -49.40 9.07 3.05
CA PRO A 31 -49.80 8.43 4.30
C PRO A 31 -48.60 7.73 4.94
N LEU A 32 -48.40 7.95 6.25
CA LEU A 32 -47.24 7.46 7.00
C LEU A 32 -47.04 5.94 6.87
N TRP A 33 -48.12 5.18 6.77
CA TRP A 33 -48.08 3.72 6.60
C TRP A 33 -47.43 3.29 5.28
N ILE A 34 -47.56 4.07 4.20
CA ILE A 34 -46.90 3.79 2.92
C ILE A 34 -45.39 3.96 3.06
N VAL A 35 -44.95 5.01 3.74
CA VAL A 35 -43.53 5.26 4.01
C VAL A 35 -42.94 4.12 4.84
N PHE A 36 -43.67 3.66 5.86
CA PHE A 36 -43.24 2.56 6.72
C PHE A 36 -43.08 1.24 5.96
N LEU A 37 -44.06 0.89 5.11
CA LEU A 37 -43.97 -0.30 4.26
C LEU A 37 -42.82 -0.21 3.25
N LEU A 38 -42.58 0.97 2.68
CA LEU A 38 -41.46 1.20 1.77
C LEU A 38 -40.12 1.02 2.48
N CYS A 39 -39.98 1.55 3.70
CA CYS A 39 -38.78 1.35 4.52
C CYS A 39 -38.53 -0.14 4.83
N ILE A 40 -39.57 -0.88 5.22
CA ILE A 40 -39.45 -2.32 5.46
C ILE A 40 -39.05 -3.05 4.17
N ALA A 41 -39.67 -2.72 3.03
CA ALA A 41 -39.36 -3.35 1.76
C ALA A 41 -37.92 -3.09 1.32
N VAL A 42 -37.39 -1.88 1.53
CA VAL A 42 -35.99 -1.55 1.24
C VAL A 42 -35.05 -2.32 2.16
N VAL A 43 -35.31 -2.35 3.47
CA VAL A 43 -34.49 -3.07 4.44
C VAL A 43 -34.51 -4.58 4.16
N ALA A 44 -35.68 -5.15 3.91
CA ALA A 44 -35.84 -6.55 3.56
C ALA A 44 -35.18 -6.88 2.22
N GLY A 45 -35.29 -6.00 1.22
CA GLY A 45 -34.65 -6.18 -0.08
C GLY A 45 -33.13 -6.16 0.01
N VAL A 46 -32.56 -5.21 0.75
CA VAL A 46 -31.12 -5.14 1.02
C VAL A 46 -30.65 -6.35 1.81
N TRP A 47 -31.41 -6.75 2.84
CA TRP A 47 -31.08 -7.90 3.66
C TRP A 47 -31.11 -9.20 2.86
N ILE A 48 -32.20 -9.47 2.13
CA ILE A 48 -32.33 -10.66 1.29
C ILE A 48 -31.22 -10.70 0.24
N ARG A 49 -30.94 -9.59 -0.45
CA ARG A 49 -29.85 -9.52 -1.43
C ARG A 49 -28.48 -9.75 -0.80
N GLY A 50 -28.28 -9.27 0.43
CA GLY A 50 -27.02 -9.44 1.17
C GLY A 50 -26.85 -10.80 1.83
N THR A 51 -27.92 -11.55 2.08
CA THR A 51 -27.88 -12.87 2.74
C THR A 51 -28.14 -14.03 1.78
N TRP A 52 -28.61 -13.76 0.56
CA TRP A 52 -28.80 -14.81 -0.45
C TRP A 52 -27.47 -15.48 -0.80
N GLY A 53 -27.41 -16.80 -0.58
CA GLY A 53 -26.22 -17.61 -0.86
C GLY A 53 -25.17 -17.63 0.24
N ARG A 54 -25.41 -16.99 1.40
CA ARG A 54 -24.53 -17.11 2.57
C ARG A 54 -25.05 -18.22 3.50
N ASP A 55 -24.21 -19.21 3.76
CA ASP A 55 -24.50 -20.24 4.75
C ASP A 55 -24.07 -19.73 6.13
N PHE A 56 -25.05 -19.57 7.03
CA PHE A 56 -24.85 -19.12 8.40
C PHE A 56 -24.92 -20.28 9.41
N MET A 57 -25.21 -21.49 8.95
CA MET A 57 -25.47 -22.65 9.80
C MET A 57 -24.29 -23.64 9.78
N THR A 58 -23.41 -23.56 8.79
CA THR A 58 -22.14 -24.29 8.83
C THR A 58 -21.05 -23.50 9.56
N PRO A 59 -20.40 -24.09 10.58
CA PRO A 59 -19.29 -23.44 11.24
C PRO A 59 -18.15 -23.24 10.22
N PRO A 60 -17.57 -22.03 10.11
CA PRO A 60 -16.53 -21.75 9.13
C PRO A 60 -15.29 -22.60 9.38
N SER A 61 -14.60 -22.99 8.32
CA SER A 61 -13.36 -23.76 8.41
C SER A 61 -12.29 -22.99 9.21
N PRO A 62 -11.37 -23.69 9.91
CA PRO A 62 -10.34 -23.05 10.73
C PRO A 62 -9.46 -22.07 9.94
N GLU A 63 -9.26 -22.29 8.65
CA GLU A 63 -8.54 -21.38 7.76
C GLU A 63 -9.30 -20.08 7.48
N VAL A 64 -10.63 -20.14 7.35
CA VAL A 64 -11.48 -18.96 7.17
C VAL A 64 -11.52 -18.14 8.46
N ILE A 65 -11.53 -18.80 9.62
CA ILE A 65 -11.45 -18.14 10.92
C ILE A 65 -10.08 -17.48 11.10
N ALA A 66 -8.98 -18.10 10.69
CA ALA A 66 -7.65 -17.51 10.75
C ALA A 66 -7.56 -16.26 9.85
N ARG A 67 -8.08 -16.34 8.62
CA ARG A 67 -8.15 -15.19 7.69
C ARG A 67 -9.06 -14.08 8.21
N ALA A 68 -10.20 -14.42 8.80
CA ALA A 68 -11.11 -13.45 9.40
C ALA A 68 -10.50 -12.78 10.63
N LYS A 69 -9.75 -13.52 11.46
CA LYS A 69 -9.00 -12.97 12.59
C LYS A 69 -7.93 -11.99 12.11
N ILE A 70 -7.14 -12.35 11.10
CA ILE A 70 -6.13 -11.46 10.49
C ILE A 70 -6.78 -10.17 9.96
N LYS A 71 -7.88 -10.29 9.20
CA LYS A 71 -8.65 -9.14 8.68
C LYS A 71 -9.24 -8.27 9.81
N ALA A 72 -9.78 -8.89 10.86
CA ALA A 72 -10.35 -8.17 12.00
C ALA A 72 -9.26 -7.43 12.80
N THR A 73 -8.10 -8.03 13.03
CA THR A 73 -6.95 -7.33 13.65
C THR A 73 -6.43 -6.19 12.78
N GLN A 74 -6.49 -6.31 11.45
CA GLN A 74 -6.07 -5.24 10.53
C GLN A 74 -7.06 -4.06 10.48
N GLN A 75 -8.36 -4.32 10.62
CA GLN A 75 -9.40 -3.27 10.59
C GLN A 75 -9.59 -2.54 11.93
N LEU A 76 -9.24 -3.16 13.07
CA LEU A 76 -9.38 -2.56 14.41
C LEU A 76 -8.11 -1.86 14.92
N ALA A 77 -7.06 -1.79 14.10
CA ALA A 77 -5.78 -1.23 14.47
C ALA A 77 -5.77 0.30 14.48
N ARG A 78 -5.87 0.92 15.66
CA ARG A 78 -5.28 2.26 15.85
C ARG A 78 -3.75 2.14 15.90
N PRO A 79 -2.99 3.19 15.51
CA PRO A 79 -1.59 3.08 15.09
C PRO A 79 -0.58 2.62 16.15
N SER A 80 -0.97 2.53 17.43
CA SER A 80 -0.03 2.31 18.53
C SER A 80 -0.20 0.98 19.30
N ASP A 81 -1.31 0.25 19.15
CA ASP A 81 -1.61 -0.86 20.08
C ASP A 81 -1.63 -2.26 19.44
N LEU A 82 -1.29 -2.40 18.15
CA LEU A 82 -1.26 -3.71 17.49
C LEU A 82 -0.02 -4.58 17.78
N PHE A 83 0.98 -4.05 18.49
CA PHE A 83 2.29 -4.71 18.57
C PHE A 83 2.87 -4.79 19.99
N ALA A 84 2.03 -4.81 21.01
CA ALA A 84 2.44 -5.28 22.33
C ALA A 84 2.66 -6.81 22.28
N LEU A 85 3.87 -7.22 21.89
CA LEU A 85 4.39 -8.54 22.26
C LEU A 85 4.32 -8.64 23.80
N PRO A 86 3.86 -9.77 24.39
CA PRO A 86 3.95 -9.95 25.83
C PRO A 86 5.43 -9.98 26.22
N ALA A 87 5.90 -8.89 26.82
CA ALA A 87 7.19 -8.81 27.47
C ALA A 87 7.19 -9.79 28.65
N THR A 88 7.78 -10.96 28.44
CA THR A 88 8.18 -11.83 29.55
C THR A 88 9.63 -12.23 29.32
N PRO A 89 10.61 -11.51 29.90
CA PRO A 89 11.92 -12.09 30.10
C PRO A 89 11.84 -13.11 31.24
N PRO A 90 12.36 -14.35 31.08
CA PRO A 90 12.70 -15.13 32.26
C PRO A 90 13.93 -14.47 32.89
N THR A 91 13.69 -13.75 33.99
CA THR A 91 14.71 -13.38 34.96
C THR A 91 15.44 -14.64 35.41
N ALA A 92 16.67 -14.82 34.97
CA ALA A 92 17.63 -15.70 35.62
C ALA A 92 18.62 -14.84 36.43
N PRO A 93 19.06 -15.31 37.62
CA PRO A 93 19.78 -14.48 38.57
C PRO A 93 21.18 -14.14 38.05
N VAL A 94 21.58 -12.88 38.28
CA VAL A 94 22.97 -12.45 38.15
C VAL A 94 23.79 -13.18 39.22
N GLU A 95 24.63 -14.13 38.80
CA GLU A 95 25.72 -14.63 39.63
C GLU A 95 27.04 -13.99 39.22
N GLU A 96 27.82 -13.70 40.25
CA GLU A 96 28.99 -12.83 40.28
C GLU A 96 30.17 -13.32 39.45
N THR A 97 30.95 -12.33 39.04
CA THR A 97 32.11 -12.39 38.17
C THR A 97 33.22 -13.27 38.74
N THR A 98 33.63 -14.30 37.99
CA THR A 98 34.96 -14.92 38.11
C THR A 98 35.63 -14.82 36.73
N PRO A 99 36.87 -14.31 36.61
CA PRO A 99 37.51 -14.16 35.31
C PRO A 99 37.93 -15.53 34.76
N GLU A 100 37.19 -16.04 33.76
CA GLU A 100 37.63 -17.21 32.99
C GLU A 100 38.70 -16.82 31.95
N PRO A 101 39.66 -17.72 31.67
CA PRO A 101 40.79 -17.43 30.79
C PRO A 101 40.33 -17.41 29.33
N PHE A 102 40.82 -16.43 28.57
CA PHE A 102 40.74 -16.27 27.10
C PHE A 102 39.92 -17.37 26.39
N GLN A 103 38.60 -17.17 26.30
CA GLN A 103 37.80 -17.91 25.33
C GLN A 103 38.27 -17.48 23.95
N SER A 104 38.99 -18.38 23.28
CA SER A 104 39.27 -18.31 21.86
C SER A 104 37.97 -18.01 21.11
N GLU A 105 37.99 -16.91 20.36
CA GLU A 105 36.92 -16.49 19.46
C GLU A 105 36.41 -17.72 18.69
N PRO A 106 35.08 -17.99 18.66
CA PRO A 106 34.56 -19.11 17.91
C PRO A 106 35.10 -19.05 16.48
N PRO A 107 35.53 -20.18 15.88
CA PRO A 107 36.03 -20.17 14.52
C PRO A 107 34.98 -19.54 13.60
N PRO A 108 35.39 -18.69 12.64
CA PRO A 108 34.45 -18.02 11.76
C PRO A 108 33.59 -19.07 11.06
N PRO A 109 32.28 -18.81 10.89
CA PRO A 109 31.38 -19.75 10.25
C PRO A 109 31.93 -20.10 8.85
N PRO A 110 31.78 -21.37 8.41
CA PRO A 110 32.24 -21.78 7.10
C PRO A 110 31.60 -20.91 6.00
N PRO A 111 32.34 -20.58 4.94
CA PRO A 111 31.81 -19.77 3.85
C PRO A 111 30.58 -20.45 3.22
N PRO A 112 29.60 -19.66 2.74
CA PRO A 112 28.41 -20.22 2.10
C PRO A 112 28.80 -21.02 0.85
N PRO A 113 28.00 -22.03 0.46
CA PRO A 113 28.27 -22.81 -0.76
C PRO A 113 28.23 -21.90 -1.99
N THR A 114 29.22 -22.02 -2.86
CA THR A 114 29.35 -21.17 -4.04
C THR A 114 28.33 -21.54 -5.11
N LEU A 115 27.62 -20.55 -5.65
CA LEU A 115 26.74 -20.72 -6.81
C LEU A 115 27.58 -20.88 -8.08
N PRO A 116 27.20 -21.78 -9.01
CA PRO A 116 27.84 -21.84 -10.31
C PRO A 116 27.47 -20.60 -11.13
N LEU A 117 28.48 -19.78 -11.46
CA LEU A 117 28.33 -18.56 -12.27
C LEU A 117 28.80 -18.77 -13.71
N ASP A 118 29.24 -19.98 -14.05
CA ASP A 118 29.70 -20.32 -15.39
C ASP A 118 28.50 -20.37 -16.35
N HIS A 119 28.62 -19.71 -17.51
CA HIS A 119 27.64 -19.73 -18.59
C HIS A 119 26.25 -19.17 -18.24
N LEU A 120 26.19 -18.00 -17.59
CA LEU A 120 24.92 -17.28 -17.42
C LEU A 120 24.38 -16.80 -18.78
N PRO A 121 23.06 -16.93 -19.04
CA PRO A 121 22.46 -16.36 -20.23
C PRO A 121 22.45 -14.83 -20.16
N GLU A 122 22.69 -14.18 -21.30
CA GLU A 122 22.55 -12.74 -21.46
C GLU A 122 21.37 -12.42 -22.40
N PRO A 123 20.33 -11.69 -21.93
CA PRO A 123 20.10 -11.20 -20.57
C PRO A 123 19.64 -12.32 -19.61
N LEU A 124 20.00 -12.20 -18.33
CA LEU A 124 19.61 -13.14 -17.28
C LEU A 124 18.12 -12.96 -16.92
N PRO A 125 17.26 -13.98 -17.09
CA PRO A 125 15.85 -13.90 -16.71
C PRO A 125 15.67 -13.62 -15.21
N GLN A 126 14.62 -12.89 -14.84
CA GLN A 126 14.35 -12.51 -13.44
C GLN A 126 14.09 -13.73 -12.54
N ASP A 127 13.54 -14.80 -13.11
CA ASP A 127 13.19 -16.04 -12.43
C ASP A 127 14.28 -17.12 -12.50
N PHE A 128 15.44 -16.82 -13.09
CA PHE A 128 16.51 -17.79 -13.32
C PHE A 128 16.95 -18.53 -12.05
N TRP A 129 17.07 -17.79 -10.93
CA TRP A 129 17.53 -18.33 -9.65
C TRP A 129 16.41 -18.94 -8.79
N VAL A 130 15.16 -18.95 -9.27
CA VAL A 130 14.01 -19.41 -8.46
C VAL A 130 14.12 -20.88 -8.13
N GLY A 131 14.53 -21.70 -9.11
CA GLY A 131 14.75 -23.14 -8.95
C GLY A 131 15.98 -23.51 -8.11
N GLN A 132 16.79 -22.54 -7.67
CA GLN A 132 18.03 -22.77 -6.91
C GLN A 132 17.84 -22.58 -5.40
N SER A 133 16.71 -23.03 -4.87
CA SER A 133 16.34 -22.87 -3.45
C SER A 133 17.22 -23.64 -2.47
N GLN A 134 18.06 -24.57 -2.96
CA GLN A 134 19.04 -25.29 -2.14
C GLN A 134 20.18 -24.40 -1.63
N TYR A 135 20.42 -23.24 -2.25
CA TYR A 135 21.48 -22.32 -1.83
C TYR A 135 20.93 -21.30 -0.80
N PRO A 136 21.66 -21.02 0.29
CA PRO A 136 21.29 -20.01 1.27
C PRO A 136 21.47 -18.58 0.73
N ALA A 137 20.92 -17.59 1.45
CA ALA A 137 21.02 -16.17 1.09
C ALA A 137 22.47 -15.69 0.89
N GLY A 138 23.39 -16.08 1.77
CA GLY A 138 24.81 -15.77 1.65
C GLY A 138 25.44 -16.18 0.31
N SER A 139 25.00 -17.27 -0.30
CA SER A 139 25.48 -17.70 -1.63
C SER A 139 25.09 -16.71 -2.72
N PHE A 140 23.85 -16.22 -2.71
CA PHE A 140 23.36 -15.24 -3.66
C PHE A 140 23.96 -13.84 -3.43
N LEU A 141 24.26 -13.49 -2.18
CA LEU A 141 25.02 -12.28 -1.87
C LEU A 141 26.43 -12.33 -2.46
N GLN A 142 27.14 -13.44 -2.26
CA GLN A 142 28.47 -13.63 -2.83
C GLN A 142 28.42 -13.61 -4.36
N ALA A 143 27.43 -14.28 -4.97
CA ALA A 143 27.21 -14.23 -6.41
C ALA A 143 26.98 -12.80 -6.90
N GLY A 144 26.13 -12.02 -6.23
CA GLY A 144 25.88 -10.62 -6.55
C GLY A 144 27.14 -9.77 -6.48
N GLN A 145 28.00 -9.98 -5.48
CA GLN A 145 29.28 -9.28 -5.35
C GLN A 145 30.27 -9.64 -6.46
N THR A 146 30.40 -10.92 -6.80
CA THR A 146 31.26 -11.38 -7.90
C THR A 146 30.80 -10.81 -9.24
N LEU A 147 29.50 -10.92 -9.54
CA LEU A 147 28.92 -10.39 -10.78
C LEU A 147 29.04 -8.86 -10.87
N GLU A 148 28.91 -8.15 -9.74
CA GLU A 148 29.14 -6.70 -9.67
C GLU A 148 30.60 -6.35 -9.97
N ALA A 149 31.56 -7.11 -9.44
CA ALA A 149 32.99 -6.94 -9.72
C ALA A 149 33.35 -7.21 -11.19
N GLU A 150 32.62 -8.13 -11.84
CA GLU A 150 32.73 -8.45 -13.26
C GLU A 150 31.94 -7.48 -14.17
N SER A 151 31.38 -6.40 -13.62
CA SER A 151 30.56 -5.42 -14.35
C SER A 151 29.27 -5.98 -14.96
N GLN A 152 28.79 -7.13 -14.48
CA GLN A 152 27.51 -7.73 -14.90
C GLN A 152 26.34 -7.20 -14.04
N ALA A 153 26.07 -5.90 -14.10
CA ALA A 153 25.15 -5.21 -13.18
C ALA A 153 23.73 -5.81 -13.15
N THR A 154 23.17 -6.18 -14.31
CA THR A 154 21.83 -6.79 -14.39
C THR A 154 21.78 -8.17 -13.73
N ALA A 155 22.81 -8.99 -13.92
CA ALA A 155 22.90 -10.32 -13.31
C ALA A 155 23.11 -10.21 -11.79
N ALA A 156 23.98 -9.28 -11.37
CA ALA A 156 24.20 -8.95 -9.97
C ALA A 156 22.90 -8.48 -9.29
N LEU A 157 22.11 -7.64 -9.95
CA LEU A 157 20.80 -7.21 -9.43
C LEU A 157 19.86 -8.41 -9.21
N THR A 158 19.74 -9.32 -10.19
CA THR A 158 18.89 -10.51 -10.04
C THR A 158 19.34 -11.41 -8.89
N ALA A 159 20.65 -11.54 -8.65
CA ALA A 159 21.18 -12.27 -7.50
C ALA A 159 20.81 -11.61 -6.17
N TYR A 160 20.96 -10.29 -6.05
CA TYR A 160 20.54 -9.57 -4.84
C TYR A 160 19.01 -9.59 -4.62
N GLU A 161 18.21 -9.49 -5.68
CA GLU A 161 16.74 -9.60 -5.60
C GLU A 161 16.30 -10.98 -5.09
N ARG A 162 16.99 -12.05 -5.50
CA ARG A 162 16.71 -13.42 -5.03
C ARG A 162 16.79 -13.56 -3.51
N VAL A 163 17.69 -12.80 -2.87
CA VAL A 163 17.85 -12.75 -1.40
C VAL A 163 16.57 -12.25 -0.72
N LEU A 164 15.88 -11.28 -1.31
CA LEU A 164 14.65 -10.72 -0.78
C LEU A 164 13.43 -11.57 -1.11
N ASP A 165 13.38 -12.16 -2.30
CA ASP A 165 12.15 -12.77 -2.84
C ASP A 165 11.65 -14.01 -2.12
N ALA A 166 12.52 -14.97 -1.82
CA ALA A 166 12.06 -16.25 -1.28
C ALA A 166 13.09 -16.97 -0.41
N LEU A 167 14.09 -16.24 0.08
CA LEU A 167 15.06 -16.76 1.05
C LEU A 167 14.72 -16.18 2.43
N ASN A 168 15.30 -16.77 3.47
CA ASN A 168 15.24 -16.27 4.84
C ASN A 168 16.58 -15.65 5.25
N PRO A 169 17.04 -14.54 4.63
CA PRO A 169 18.26 -13.86 5.06
C PRO A 169 18.13 -13.34 6.50
N SER A 170 19.26 -13.35 7.19
CA SER A 170 19.49 -12.56 8.40
C SER A 170 19.40 -11.06 8.13
N ASP A 171 19.29 -10.25 9.18
CA ASP A 171 19.23 -8.78 9.04
C ASP A 171 20.48 -8.19 8.41
N GLU A 172 21.65 -8.82 8.63
CA GLU A 172 22.91 -8.42 8.01
C GLU A 172 22.91 -8.71 6.52
N GLU A 173 22.48 -9.92 6.13
CA GLU A 173 22.37 -10.32 4.73
C GLU A 173 21.34 -9.46 3.98
N LEU A 174 20.20 -9.16 4.61
CA LEU A 174 19.18 -8.27 4.06
C LEU A 174 19.74 -6.85 3.84
N ARG A 175 20.44 -6.29 4.84
CA ARG A 175 21.09 -4.98 4.70
C ARG A 175 22.16 -4.98 3.60
N ALA A 176 22.94 -6.05 3.50
CA ALA A 176 23.95 -6.21 2.46
C ALA A 176 23.31 -6.28 1.06
N ALA A 177 22.24 -7.06 0.89
CA ALA A 177 21.48 -7.17 -0.36
C ALA A 177 20.90 -5.82 -0.78
N LEU A 178 20.21 -5.12 0.13
CA LEU A 178 19.63 -3.79 -0.13
C LEU A 178 20.71 -2.78 -0.54
N LYS A 179 21.87 -2.79 0.12
CA LYS A 179 23.01 -1.95 -0.24
C LYS A 179 23.56 -2.31 -1.63
N GLY A 180 23.62 -3.60 -1.97
CA GLY A 180 23.98 -4.10 -3.29
C GLY A 180 23.02 -3.62 -4.37
N MET A 181 21.71 -3.82 -4.17
CA MET A 181 20.65 -3.37 -5.08
C MET A 181 20.69 -1.86 -5.34
N ARG A 182 20.95 -1.04 -4.31
CA ARG A 182 21.10 0.42 -4.48
C ARG A 182 22.23 0.77 -5.44
N ARG A 183 23.39 0.12 -5.32
CA ARG A 183 24.54 0.34 -6.21
C ARG A 183 24.26 -0.17 -7.62
N THR A 184 23.81 -1.42 -7.76
CA THR A 184 23.64 -2.04 -9.07
C THR A 184 22.52 -1.40 -9.87
N ARG A 185 21.41 -0.98 -9.24
CA ARG A 185 20.33 -0.26 -9.94
C ARG A 185 20.78 1.10 -10.45
N ALA A 186 21.67 1.79 -9.76
CA ALA A 186 22.22 3.07 -10.25
C ALA A 186 23.04 2.89 -11.55
N LEU A 187 23.50 1.67 -11.84
CA LEU A 187 24.25 1.33 -13.06
C LEU A 187 23.37 0.81 -14.20
N ILE A 188 22.09 0.52 -13.93
CA ILE A 188 21.16 -0.04 -14.92
C ILE A 188 20.26 1.07 -15.46
N SER A 189 20.30 1.28 -16.77
CA SER A 189 19.39 2.20 -17.44
C SER A 189 17.96 1.71 -17.34
N VAL A 190 17.09 2.49 -16.71
CA VAL A 190 15.64 2.27 -16.76
C VAL A 190 15.14 2.84 -18.10
N PRO A 191 14.31 2.10 -18.85
CA PRO A 191 13.67 2.62 -20.06
C PRO A 191 12.96 3.95 -19.78
N GLU A 192 12.98 4.87 -20.75
CA GLU A 192 12.25 6.15 -20.61
C GLU A 192 10.74 5.94 -20.62
N GLU A 193 10.26 4.95 -21.36
CA GLU A 193 8.85 4.58 -21.46
C GLU A 193 8.64 3.11 -21.07
N ALA A 194 7.46 2.80 -20.55
CA ALA A 194 7.06 1.41 -20.31
C ALA A 194 6.91 0.68 -21.65
N PRO A 195 7.23 -0.63 -21.73
CA PRO A 195 7.07 -1.38 -22.96
C PRO A 195 5.61 -1.36 -23.43
N ALA A 196 5.39 -1.45 -24.74
CA ALA A 196 4.05 -1.55 -25.30
C ALA A 196 3.32 -2.77 -24.71
N GLY A 197 2.14 -2.54 -24.14
CA GLY A 197 1.38 -3.58 -23.42
C GLY A 197 1.72 -3.74 -21.93
N ALA A 198 2.55 -2.86 -21.36
CA ALA A 198 2.77 -2.84 -19.92
C ALA A 198 1.43 -2.67 -19.15
N PRO A 199 1.13 -3.53 -18.16
CA PRO A 199 -0.13 -3.49 -17.42
C PRO A 199 -0.36 -2.14 -16.73
N LEU A 200 -1.60 -1.65 -16.79
CA LEU A 200 -2.01 -0.40 -16.15
C LEU A 200 -2.57 -0.65 -14.75
N VAL A 201 -2.00 0.02 -13.76
CA VAL A 201 -2.48 0.08 -12.38
C VAL A 201 -3.05 1.48 -12.10
N LYS A 202 -4.31 1.54 -11.67
CA LYS A 202 -4.99 2.80 -11.35
C LYS A 202 -4.80 3.15 -9.88
N LEU A 203 -4.23 4.32 -9.61
CA LEU A 203 -4.19 4.94 -8.28
C LEU A 203 -5.49 5.71 -8.07
N LYS A 204 -6.49 5.05 -7.49
CA LYS A 204 -7.77 5.69 -7.17
C LYS A 204 -7.64 6.47 -5.87
N ILE A 205 -7.90 7.77 -5.94
CA ILE A 205 -7.79 8.70 -4.81
C ILE A 205 -9.11 9.44 -4.62
N HIS A 206 -9.74 9.23 -3.46
CA HIS A 206 -10.86 10.04 -3.01
C HIS A 206 -10.32 11.16 -2.13
N THR A 207 -10.51 12.42 -2.54
CA THR A 207 -9.92 13.59 -1.88
C THR A 207 -10.96 14.70 -1.68
N PRO A 208 -10.88 15.53 -0.62
CA PRO A 208 -11.75 16.68 -0.46
C PRO A 208 -11.75 17.58 -1.70
N SER A 209 -12.91 18.10 -2.08
CA SER A 209 -13.07 18.98 -3.26
C SER A 209 -12.11 20.19 -3.26
N SER A 210 -11.75 20.71 -2.08
CA SER A 210 -10.80 21.82 -1.94
C SER A 210 -9.35 21.45 -2.27
N GLN A 211 -9.01 20.16 -2.27
CA GLN A 211 -7.63 19.67 -2.36
C GLN A 211 -7.30 19.01 -3.69
N VAL A 212 -8.29 18.86 -4.58
CA VAL A 212 -8.16 18.18 -5.88
C VAL A 212 -6.95 18.65 -6.68
N SER A 213 -6.63 19.95 -6.67
CA SER A 213 -5.49 20.50 -7.42
C SER A 213 -4.15 20.03 -6.86
N ALA A 214 -3.95 20.15 -5.53
CA ALA A 214 -2.74 19.69 -4.86
C ALA A 214 -2.60 18.17 -4.95
N THR A 215 -3.68 17.43 -4.68
CA THR A 215 -3.73 15.98 -4.82
C THR A 215 -3.39 15.53 -6.24
N ARG A 216 -3.86 16.24 -7.28
CA ARG A 216 -3.56 15.89 -8.67
C ARG A 216 -2.09 16.00 -9.02
N LYS A 217 -1.42 17.05 -8.54
CA LYS A 217 0.02 17.20 -8.74
C LYS A 217 0.78 16.10 -8.00
N ALA A 218 0.48 15.92 -6.71
CA ALA A 218 1.15 14.91 -5.88
C ALA A 218 0.94 13.48 -6.43
N ALA A 219 -0.29 13.13 -6.81
CA ALA A 219 -0.63 11.81 -7.34
C ALA A 219 0.05 11.51 -8.68
N ARG A 220 0.21 12.51 -9.55
CA ARG A 220 0.96 12.34 -10.81
C ARG A 220 2.43 12.07 -10.54
N LEU A 221 3.05 12.81 -9.61
CA LEU A 221 4.43 12.58 -9.22
C LEU A 221 4.61 11.22 -8.53
N ALA A 222 3.65 10.80 -7.71
CA ALA A 222 3.66 9.49 -7.07
C ALA A 222 3.49 8.35 -8.09
N ALA A 223 2.60 8.50 -9.07
CA ALA A 223 2.43 7.53 -10.15
C ALA A 223 3.71 7.35 -10.97
N GLU A 224 4.41 8.44 -11.30
CA GLU A 224 5.70 8.37 -12.00
C GLU A 224 6.78 7.70 -11.14
N ALA A 225 6.86 8.03 -9.85
CA ALA A 225 7.80 7.39 -8.93
C ALA A 225 7.52 5.87 -8.78
N LEU A 226 6.25 5.45 -8.73
CA LEU A 226 5.88 4.04 -8.74
C LEU A 226 6.25 3.34 -10.05
N ALA A 227 6.04 4.01 -11.19
CA ALA A 227 6.47 3.48 -12.48
C ALA A 227 7.98 3.25 -12.50
N GLN A 228 8.77 4.22 -12.04
CA GLN A 228 10.23 4.09 -11.92
C GLN A 228 10.64 2.98 -10.94
N ALA A 229 10.00 2.90 -9.76
CA ALA A 229 10.27 1.86 -8.77
C ALA A 229 10.01 0.45 -9.32
N SER A 230 9.00 0.28 -10.17
CA SER A 230 8.70 -0.96 -10.89
C SER A 230 9.60 -1.22 -12.11
N HIS A 231 10.65 -0.40 -12.34
CA HIS A 231 11.44 -0.38 -13.59
C HIS A 231 10.59 -0.29 -14.85
N ARG A 232 9.47 0.45 -14.77
CA ARG A 232 8.45 0.58 -15.81
C ARG A 232 7.91 -0.74 -16.34
N GLN A 233 7.99 -1.82 -15.56
CA GLN A 233 7.22 -3.03 -15.86
C GLN A 233 5.73 -2.74 -15.83
N LEU A 234 5.33 -1.76 -15.01
CA LEU A 234 3.96 -1.32 -14.82
C LEU A 234 3.78 0.13 -15.22
N ARG A 235 2.59 0.43 -15.72
CA ARG A 235 2.10 1.80 -15.88
C ARG A 235 1.23 2.16 -14.69
N PHE A 236 1.36 3.38 -14.21
CA PHE A 236 0.55 3.90 -13.11
C PHE A 236 -0.16 5.17 -13.56
N GLU A 237 -1.47 5.25 -13.32
CA GLU A 237 -2.27 6.44 -13.64
C GLU A 237 -3.07 6.89 -12.43
N ALA A 238 -3.07 8.19 -12.17
CA ALA A 238 -3.79 8.80 -11.07
C ALA A 238 -5.25 9.10 -11.43
N TRP A 239 -6.19 8.56 -10.65
CA TRP A 239 -7.63 8.70 -10.82
C TRP A 239 -8.21 9.39 -9.59
N ILE A 240 -8.68 10.63 -9.75
CA ILE A 240 -9.02 11.48 -8.61
C ILE A 240 -10.52 11.74 -8.61
N THR A 241 -11.17 11.28 -7.54
CA THR A 241 -12.58 11.49 -7.29
C THR A 241 -12.73 12.53 -6.17
N PRO A 242 -13.31 13.71 -6.47
CA PRO A 242 -13.59 14.70 -5.43
C PRO A 242 -14.72 14.19 -4.52
N ASP A 243 -14.47 14.17 -3.21
CA ASP A 243 -15.51 14.02 -2.20
C ASP A 243 -16.07 15.40 -1.83
N ARG A 244 -17.38 15.46 -1.66
CA ARG A 244 -18.11 16.65 -1.19
C ARG A 244 -17.97 16.81 0.33
N LYS A 245 -17.65 15.74 1.04
CA LYS A 245 -17.41 15.80 2.48
C LYS A 245 -16.07 16.48 2.74
N LYS A 246 -16.05 17.39 3.72
CA LYS A 246 -14.78 17.88 4.28
C LYS A 246 -14.23 16.78 5.17
N THR A 247 -13.17 16.12 4.72
CA THR A 247 -12.43 15.11 5.48
C THR A 247 -11.00 15.60 5.66
N GLU A 248 -10.38 15.24 6.79
CA GLU A 248 -8.96 15.48 7.03
C GLU A 248 -8.06 14.42 6.36
N HIS A 249 -8.68 13.38 5.81
CA HIS A 249 -8.02 12.26 5.16
C HIS A 249 -8.50 12.11 3.73
N LEU A 250 -7.58 11.72 2.85
CA LEU A 250 -7.88 11.16 1.54
C LEU A 250 -7.73 9.64 1.61
N THR A 251 -8.44 8.94 0.73
CA THR A 251 -8.37 7.49 0.61
C THR A 251 -7.66 7.12 -0.68
N LEU A 252 -6.56 6.38 -0.59
CA LEU A 252 -5.84 5.80 -1.72
C LEU A 252 -6.20 4.32 -1.84
N SER A 253 -6.49 3.86 -3.04
CA SER A 253 -6.56 2.43 -3.38
C SER A 253 -5.83 2.14 -4.69
N LEU A 254 -5.35 0.90 -4.79
CA LEU A 254 -4.81 0.32 -6.02
C LEU A 254 -5.86 -0.70 -6.46
N GLU A 255 -6.45 -0.52 -7.64
CA GLU A 255 -7.60 -1.34 -8.05
C GLU A 255 -7.29 -2.84 -8.02
N ARG A 256 -8.29 -3.64 -7.67
CA ARG A 256 -8.25 -5.10 -7.60
C ARG A 256 -9.44 -5.67 -8.36
N PRO A 257 -9.31 -6.73 -9.16
CA PRO A 257 -10.43 -7.26 -9.92
C PRO A 257 -11.46 -7.91 -9.01
N GLY A 258 -12.72 -7.55 -9.16
CA GLY A 258 -13.85 -8.32 -8.62
C GLY A 258 -14.03 -8.29 -7.09
N GLU A 259 -13.31 -7.47 -6.34
CA GLU A 259 -13.61 -7.18 -4.93
C GLU A 259 -14.44 -5.89 -4.81
N GLU A 260 -15.56 -5.94 -4.07
CA GLU A 260 -16.47 -4.80 -3.88
C GLU A 260 -15.81 -3.61 -3.15
N GLU A 261 -14.71 -3.85 -2.43
CA GLU A 261 -13.86 -2.81 -1.85
C GLU A 261 -12.37 -3.17 -2.01
N PRO A 262 -11.60 -2.47 -2.86
CA PRO A 262 -10.15 -2.66 -2.88
C PRO A 262 -9.56 -2.27 -1.53
N ALA A 263 -8.51 -2.96 -1.09
CA ALA A 263 -7.73 -2.53 0.06
C ALA A 263 -7.34 -1.06 -0.13
N SER A 264 -7.61 -0.25 0.89
CA SER A 264 -7.40 1.20 0.84
C SER A 264 -6.60 1.68 2.04
N ALA A 265 -5.88 2.78 1.83
CA ALA A 265 -5.05 3.42 2.81
C ALA A 265 -5.49 4.87 2.98
N GLU A 266 -5.60 5.31 4.24
CA GLU A 266 -5.85 6.70 4.57
C GLU A 266 -4.54 7.48 4.60
N VAL A 267 -4.58 8.69 4.03
CA VAL A 267 -3.48 9.64 3.99
C VAL A 267 -3.99 10.97 4.49
N VAL A 268 -3.22 11.61 5.38
CA VAL A 268 -3.56 12.93 5.90
C VAL A 268 -3.47 13.96 4.78
N VAL A 269 -4.50 14.79 4.69
CA VAL A 269 -4.56 15.88 3.71
C VAL A 269 -3.55 16.97 4.10
N THR A 270 -2.78 17.42 3.12
CA THR A 270 -1.86 18.55 3.25
C THR A 270 -1.81 19.35 1.95
N GLU A 271 -1.59 20.66 2.03
CA GLU A 271 -1.40 21.52 0.86
C GLU A 271 0.02 21.42 0.28
N ASP A 272 0.97 20.91 1.07
CA ASP A 272 2.33 20.63 0.64
C ASP A 272 2.34 19.41 -0.30
N VAL A 273 2.59 19.67 -1.58
CA VAL A 273 2.58 18.66 -2.64
C VAL A 273 3.66 17.61 -2.45
N ASP A 274 4.84 17.98 -1.96
CA ASP A 274 5.97 17.04 -1.80
C ASP A 274 5.74 16.13 -0.61
N ARG A 275 5.23 16.69 0.50
CA ARG A 275 4.79 15.89 1.64
C ARG A 275 3.66 14.94 1.25
N LEU A 276 2.65 15.44 0.53
CA LEU A 276 1.54 14.61 0.05
C LEU A 276 2.02 13.49 -0.87
N ARG A 277 3.00 13.77 -1.74
CA ARG A 277 3.64 12.75 -2.60
C ARG A 277 4.29 11.67 -1.75
N GLN A 278 5.07 12.02 -0.73
CA GLN A 278 5.72 11.06 0.15
C GLN A 278 4.71 10.20 0.93
N ASP A 279 3.64 10.82 1.42
CA ASP A 279 2.58 10.11 2.15
C ASP A 279 1.81 9.15 1.22
N LEU A 280 1.53 9.56 -0.03
CA LEU A 280 0.94 8.70 -1.05
C LEU A 280 1.84 7.51 -1.39
N LEU A 281 3.15 7.71 -1.51
CA LEU A 281 4.11 6.64 -1.78
C LEU A 281 4.25 5.67 -0.61
N SER A 282 4.27 6.18 0.62
CA SER A 282 4.25 5.35 1.84
C SER A 282 2.97 4.52 1.93
N ALA A 283 1.82 5.12 1.62
CA ALA A 283 0.55 4.41 1.52
C ALA A 283 0.55 3.36 0.40
N ALA A 284 1.07 3.69 -0.79
CA ALA A 284 1.21 2.75 -1.90
C ALA A 284 2.12 1.57 -1.54
N PHE A 285 3.25 1.81 -0.88
CA PHE A 285 4.15 0.76 -0.39
C PHE A 285 3.39 -0.23 0.51
N ARG A 286 2.63 0.28 1.49
CA ARG A 286 1.84 -0.56 2.39
C ARG A 286 0.80 -1.38 1.65
N LEU A 287 0.10 -0.77 0.69
CA LEU A 287 -0.89 -1.48 -0.15
C LEU A 287 -0.22 -2.58 -0.97
N VAL A 288 0.86 -2.28 -1.69
CA VAL A 288 1.60 -3.26 -2.50
C VAL A 288 2.15 -4.40 -1.63
N ALA A 289 2.79 -4.07 -0.50
CA ALA A 289 3.30 -5.07 0.44
C ALA A 289 2.19 -5.97 1.00
N SER A 290 1.02 -5.40 1.33
CA SER A 290 -0.13 -6.15 1.83
C SER A 290 -0.73 -7.09 0.78
N THR A 291 -0.78 -6.67 -0.48
CA THR A 291 -1.24 -7.49 -1.60
C THR A 291 -0.27 -8.63 -1.84
N LEU A 292 1.03 -8.34 -1.92
CA LEU A 292 2.07 -9.34 -2.17
C LEU A 292 2.22 -10.36 -1.04
N ALA A 293 1.89 -9.99 0.21
CA ALA A 293 1.89 -10.93 1.33
C ALA A 293 0.86 -12.08 1.17
N LEU A 294 -0.08 -11.97 0.21
CA LEU A 294 -1.01 -13.04 -0.14
C LEU A 294 -0.42 -14.07 -1.12
N ASP A 295 0.72 -13.77 -1.75
CA ASP A 295 1.40 -14.69 -2.65
C ASP A 295 2.32 -15.65 -1.86
N PRO A 296 2.07 -16.97 -1.88
CA PRO A 296 2.86 -17.93 -1.12
C PRO A 296 4.27 -18.17 -1.71
N THR A 297 4.54 -17.69 -2.93
CA THR A 297 5.84 -17.85 -3.60
C THR A 297 6.83 -16.75 -3.27
N LEU A 298 6.37 -15.72 -2.54
CA LEU A 298 7.16 -14.58 -2.10
C LEU A 298 7.24 -14.53 -0.57
N ARG A 299 8.37 -14.03 -0.08
CA ARG A 299 8.51 -13.62 1.32
C ARG A 299 7.72 -12.32 1.54
N PRO A 300 7.11 -12.13 2.73
CA PRO A 300 6.57 -10.83 3.11
C PRO A 300 7.61 -9.71 2.95
N ILE A 301 7.19 -8.61 2.32
CA ILE A 301 8.05 -7.45 2.09
C ILE A 301 8.51 -6.87 3.44
N SER A 302 9.83 -6.73 3.59
CA SER A 302 10.44 -6.14 4.79
C SER A 302 9.97 -4.70 4.99
N GLN A 303 9.64 -4.33 6.24
CA GLN A 303 9.24 -2.97 6.56
C GLN A 303 10.43 -2.01 6.44
N PRO A 304 10.21 -0.78 5.96
CA PRO A 304 11.23 0.25 5.99
C PRO A 304 11.52 0.66 7.45
N PRO A 305 12.79 0.81 7.86
CA PRO A 305 13.14 1.45 9.11
C PRO A 305 12.67 2.90 9.11
N GLU A 306 12.53 3.44 10.32
CA GLU A 306 12.14 4.83 10.53
C GLU A 306 13.08 5.79 9.78
N GLY A 307 12.49 6.72 9.03
CA GLY A 307 13.23 7.71 8.25
C GLY A 307 13.74 7.24 6.89
N GLU A 308 13.52 5.99 6.46
CA GLU A 308 13.82 5.61 5.07
C GLU A 308 12.85 6.33 4.10
N PRO A 309 13.35 6.99 3.03
CA PRO A 309 12.49 7.61 2.03
C PRO A 309 11.53 6.60 1.38
N SER A 310 10.29 7.01 1.11
CA SER A 310 9.29 6.14 0.47
C SER A 310 9.71 5.71 -0.93
N ASP A 311 10.40 6.61 -1.66
CA ASP A 311 10.96 6.33 -2.98
C ASP A 311 11.98 5.17 -2.92
N ASP A 312 12.93 5.23 -1.97
CA ASP A 312 13.94 4.18 -1.76
C ASP A 312 13.30 2.85 -1.34
N SER A 313 12.27 2.91 -0.50
CA SER A 313 11.56 1.73 -0.02
C SER A 313 10.86 0.99 -1.17
N LEU A 314 10.11 1.73 -2.00
CA LEU A 314 9.43 1.19 -3.19
C LEU A 314 10.42 0.65 -4.21
N ALA A 315 11.53 1.35 -4.44
CA ALA A 315 12.56 0.88 -5.33
C ALA A 315 13.20 -0.39 -4.77
N HIS A 316 13.85 -0.34 -3.62
CA HIS A 316 14.81 -1.37 -3.25
C HIS A 316 14.24 -2.54 -2.45
N ARG A 317 13.07 -2.39 -1.81
CA ARG A 317 12.46 -3.48 -1.02
C ARG A 317 11.45 -4.30 -1.81
N ILE A 318 10.92 -3.77 -2.90
CA ILE A 318 10.04 -4.48 -3.83
C ILE A 318 10.87 -4.83 -5.06
N THR A 319 11.14 -6.12 -5.23
CA THR A 319 11.95 -6.63 -6.34
C THR A 319 11.16 -6.56 -7.65
N ARG A 320 11.87 -6.64 -8.78
CA ARG A 320 11.23 -6.77 -10.10
C ARG A 320 10.27 -7.96 -10.18
N ARG A 321 10.63 -9.09 -9.57
CA ARG A 321 9.75 -10.26 -9.50
C ARG A 321 8.51 -9.98 -8.63
N ALA A 322 8.67 -9.34 -7.48
CA ALA A 322 7.53 -8.95 -6.66
C ALA A 322 6.56 -8.05 -7.43
N TRP A 323 7.06 -7.09 -8.22
CA TRP A 323 6.21 -6.28 -9.11
C TRP A 323 5.47 -7.10 -10.17
N SER A 324 6.10 -8.12 -10.78
CA SER A 324 5.41 -8.98 -11.76
C SER A 324 4.29 -9.81 -11.12
N HIS A 325 4.45 -10.22 -9.87
CA HIS A 325 3.43 -10.94 -9.09
C HIS A 325 2.32 -10.02 -8.56
N PHE A 326 2.58 -8.72 -8.44
CA PHE A 326 1.57 -7.74 -8.04
C PHE A 326 0.47 -7.62 -9.10
N VAL A 327 0.83 -7.55 -10.39
CA VAL A 327 -0.08 -7.30 -11.52
C VAL A 327 -1.34 -8.16 -11.54
N PRO A 328 -1.27 -9.50 -11.60
CA PRO A 328 -2.46 -10.32 -11.71
C PRO A 328 -3.39 -10.17 -10.50
N GLN A 329 -2.87 -9.66 -9.38
CA GLN A 329 -3.65 -9.41 -8.18
C GLN A 329 -4.39 -8.08 -8.24
N VAL A 330 -4.06 -7.15 -9.16
CA VAL A 330 -4.61 -5.79 -9.23
C VAL A 330 -5.22 -5.41 -10.60
N THR A 331 -5.00 -6.21 -11.66
CA THR A 331 -5.51 -5.91 -13.00
C THR A 331 -6.73 -6.72 -13.40
N HIS A 332 -7.79 -6.07 -13.91
CA HIS A 332 -9.01 -6.75 -14.36
C HIS A 332 -8.71 -7.74 -15.51
N PRO A 333 -9.33 -8.93 -15.55
CA PRO A 333 -9.19 -9.86 -16.67
C PRO A 333 -9.71 -9.38 -18.03
N ASP A 334 -10.38 -8.23 -18.10
CA ASP A 334 -11.03 -7.74 -19.32
C ASP A 334 -10.80 -6.23 -19.50
N GLU A 335 -9.74 -5.86 -20.19
CA GLU A 335 -9.71 -4.65 -21.04
C GLU A 335 -8.72 -4.94 -22.20
N PRO A 336 -9.20 -5.10 -23.45
CA PRO A 336 -8.35 -5.34 -24.61
C PRO A 336 -7.48 -4.14 -25.00
#